data_AF-A0A7W4VT03-F1
#
_entry.id   AF-A0A7W4VT03-F1
#
_cell.length_a   1.000
_cell.length_b   1.000
_cell.length_c   1.000
_cell.angle_alpha   90.00
_cell.angle_beta   90.00
_cell.angle_gamma   90.00
#
_symmetry.space_group_name_H-M   'P 1'
#
loop_
_entity.id
_entity.type
_entity.pdbx_description
1 polymer ?
#
loop_
_entity_poly.entity_id
_entity_poly.type
_entity_poly.pdbx_seq_one_letter_code
_entity_poly.pdbx_strand_id
1 'polypeptide(L)' 'MKALTVQQPWAWAIVHGGKDVENRTQAWSYRGLLAIHAGARWSDRGGRSGLVWDALRDPLRLADRGGHCA' A
#
# COMPACT_ATOMS: atom_id res chain seq x y z
N MET A 1 12.50 -11.62 -11.03
CA MET A 1 11.88 -10.47 -10.35
C MET A 1 11.46 -10.88 -8.95
N LYS A 2 11.73 -10.07 -7.92
CA LYS A 2 11.21 -10.35 -6.57
C LYS A 2 9.85 -9.67 -6.39
N ALA A 3 8.98 -10.29 -5.61
CA ALA A 3 7.66 -9.79 -5.32
C ALA A 3 7.34 -9.93 -3.83
N LEU A 4 6.49 -9.02 -3.35
CA LEU A 4 5.90 -9.09 -2.03
C LEU A 4 4.39 -9.29 -2.13
N THR A 5 3.90 -10.36 -1.53
CA THR A 5 2.46 -10.62 -1.40
C THR A 5 1.86 -9.75 -0.30
N VAL A 6 0.93 -8.88 -0.67
CA VAL A 6 0.20 -8.00 0.24
C VAL A 6 -1.29 -8.33 0.14
N GLN A 7 -1.97 -8.45 1.27
CA GLN A 7 -3.41 -8.69 1.29
C GLN A 7 -4.18 -7.46 0.83
N GLN A 8 -5.38 -7.67 0.28
CA GLN A 8 -6.29 -6.55 0.03
C GLN A 8 -6.87 -6.03 1.35
N PRO A 9 -7.22 -4.73 1.47
CA PRO A 9 -7.05 -3.66 0.49
C PRO A 9 -5.66 -3.00 0.50
N TRP A 10 -4.70 -3.49 1.29
CA TRP A 10 -3.40 -2.85 1.43
C TRP A 10 -2.59 -2.84 0.13
N ALA A 11 -2.71 -3.88 -0.70
CA ALA A 11 -2.09 -3.89 -2.01
C ALA A 11 -2.58 -2.72 -2.89
N TRP A 12 -3.89 -2.48 -2.94
CA TRP A 12 -4.46 -1.32 -3.61
C TRP A 12 -3.98 -0.01 -2.99
N ALA A 13 -3.93 0.07 -1.66
CA ALA A 13 -3.49 1.28 -0.97
C ALA A 13 -2.03 1.65 -1.29
N ILE A 14 -1.15 0.67 -1.49
CA ILE A 14 0.25 0.92 -1.87
C ILE A 14 0.34 1.45 -3.30
N VAL A 15 -0.40 0.86 -4.24
CA VAL A 15 -0.30 1.21 -5.67
C VAL A 15 -1.06 2.49 -6.01
N HIS A 16 -2.23 2.69 -5.39
CA HIS A 16 -3.13 3.79 -5.71
C HIS A 16 -3.38 4.70 -4.51
N GLY A 17 -3.52 4.13 -3.31
CA GLY A 17 -3.94 4.87 -2.11
C GLY A 17 -2.86 5.71 -1.40
N GLY A 18 -1.66 5.85 -1.99
CA GLY A 18 -0.59 6.67 -1.44
C GLY A 18 0.03 6.11 -0.15
N LYS A 19 -0.07 4.79 0.09
CA LYS A 19 0.57 4.12 1.22
C LYS A 19 2.02 3.78 0.88
N ASP A 20 2.95 4.45 1.52
CA ASP A 20 4.40 4.35 1.32
C ASP A 20 5.07 3.23 2.13
N VAL A 21 4.53 2.89 3.30
CA VAL A 21 5.12 1.92 4.23
C VAL A 21 4.28 0.64 4.34
N GLU A 22 4.92 -0.52 4.23
CA GLU A 22 4.35 -1.84 4.55
C GLU A 22 4.95 -2.42 5.83
N ASN A 23 4.13 -2.64 6.86
CA ASN A 23 4.57 -3.09 8.18
C ASN A 23 4.42 -4.62 8.33
N ARG A 24 5.51 -5.32 8.71
CA ARG A 24 5.55 -6.76 8.96
C ARG A 24 6.37 -7.08 10.22
N THR A 25 6.11 -8.22 10.83
CA THR A 25 6.88 -8.71 11.99
C THR A 25 8.27 -9.19 11.61
N GLN A 26 8.44 -9.67 10.38
CA GLN A 26 9.72 -10.11 9.84
C GLN A 26 10.48 -8.92 9.23
N ALA A 27 11.78 -8.83 9.53
CA ALA A 27 12.68 -7.88 8.90
C ALA A 27 13.22 -8.41 7.56
N TRP A 28 13.32 -7.55 6.55
CA TRP A 28 13.93 -7.86 5.26
C TRP A 28 15.12 -6.96 4.92
N SER A 29 16.19 -7.57 4.43
CA SER A 29 17.41 -6.89 3.98
C SER A 29 17.39 -6.52 2.50
N TYR A 30 16.38 -6.98 1.72
CA TYR A 30 16.31 -6.69 0.29
C TYR A 30 16.16 -5.18 0.00
N ARG A 31 16.87 -4.69 -1.01
CA ARG A 31 16.80 -3.31 -1.52
C ARG A 31 16.78 -3.35 -3.05
N GLY A 32 15.99 -2.47 -3.67
CA GLY A 32 15.78 -2.40 -5.11
C GLY A 32 14.30 -2.55 -5.50
N LEU A 33 14.03 -2.63 -6.81
CA LEU A 33 12.68 -2.76 -7.35
C LEU A 33 11.99 -4.03 -6.84
N LEU A 34 10.81 -3.86 -6.26
CA LEU A 34 10.02 -4.93 -5.67
C LEU A 34 8.60 -4.88 -6.24
N ALA A 35 8.17 -5.96 -6.89
CA ALA A 35 6.80 -6.05 -7.38
C ALA A 35 5.82 -6.25 -6.22
N ILE A 36 4.63 -5.66 -6.30
CA ILE A 36 3.54 -5.93 -5.37
C ILE A 36 2.63 -6.97 -5.99
N HIS A 37 2.51 -8.13 -5.34
CA HIS A 37 1.52 -9.15 -5.69
C HIS A 37 0.28 -8.96 -4.82
N ALA A 38 -0.84 -8.66 -5.46
CA ALA A 38 -2.14 -8.55 -4.81
C ALA A 38 -2.64 -9.95 -4.39
N GLY A 39 -2.50 -10.27 -3.10
CA GLY A 39 -3.01 -11.52 -2.56
C GLY A 39 -4.54 -11.57 -2.59
N ALA A 40 -5.10 -12.77 -2.79
CA ALA A 40 -6.55 -12.96 -2.91
C ALA A 40 -7.35 -12.72 -1.62
N ARG A 41 -6.69 -12.68 -0.46
CA ARG A 41 -7.36 -12.52 0.84
C ARG A 41 -7.58 -11.06 1.18
N TRP A 42 -8.75 -10.79 1.74
CA TRP A 42 -9.07 -9.52 2.36
C TRP A 42 -8.55 -9.46 3.81
N SER A 43 -8.09 -8.29 4.22
CA SER A 43 -7.62 -7.95 5.55
C SER A 43 -8.66 -7.09 6.25
N ASP A 44 -9.25 -7.60 7.33
CA ASP A 44 -10.23 -6.85 8.14
C ASP A 44 -9.63 -5.60 8.78
N ARG A 45 -8.31 -5.57 8.98
CA ARG A 45 -7.62 -4.37 9.45
C ARG A 45 -7.59 -3.31 8.36
N GLY A 46 -7.29 -3.70 7.12
CA GLY A 46 -7.29 -2.77 5.99
C GLY A 46 -8.68 -2.28 5.65
N GLY A 47 -9.68 -3.17 5.67
CA GLY A 47 -11.07 -2.79 5.42
C GLY A 47 -11.67 -1.82 6.44
N ARG A 48 -11.05 -1.68 7.62
CA ARG A 48 -11.46 -0.70 8.66
C ARG A 48 -10.53 0.51 8.76
N SER A 49 -9.52 0.61 7.90
CA SER A 49 -8.55 1.69 7.96
C SER A 49 -9.10 2.95 7.30
N GLY A 50 -9.11 4.07 8.05
CA GLY A 50 -9.43 5.39 7.51
C GLY A 50 -8.56 5.74 6.30
N LEU A 51 -7.27 5.41 6.33
CA LEU A 51 -6.35 5.64 5.21
C LEU A 51 -6.83 5.05 3.88
N VAL A 52 -7.41 3.84 3.92
CA VAL A 52 -7.93 3.17 2.73
C VAL A 52 -9.22 3.84 2.26
N TRP A 53 -10.12 4.13 3.20
CA TRP A 53 -11.40 4.77 2.86
C TRP A 53 -11.26 6.21 2.39
N ASP A 54 -10.35 6.98 2.97
CA ASP A 54 -10.04 8.34 2.58
C ASP A 54 -9.47 8.37 1.16
N ALA A 55 -8.55 7.44 0.85
CA ALA A 55 -7.98 7.28 -0.48
C ALA A 55 -9.04 6.88 -1.53
N LEU A 56 -10.05 6.10 -1.15
CA LEU A 56 -11.15 5.73 -2.06
C LEU A 56 -12.13 6.89 -2.28
N ARG A 57 -12.34 7.75 -1.28
CA ARG A 57 -13.36 8.81 -1.31
C ARG A 57 -12.85 10.09 -1.99
N ASP A 58 -11.58 10.40 -1.84
CA ASP A 58 -10.96 11.60 -2.40
C ASP A 58 -9.75 11.23 -3.28
N PRO A 59 -9.99 10.89 -4.55
CA PRO A 59 -8.91 10.58 -5.48
C PRO A 59 -8.04 11.79 -5.83
N LEU A 60 -8.47 13.03 -5.54
CA LEU A 60 -7.66 14.23 -5.80
C LEU A 60 -6.57 14.40 -4.72
N ARG A 61 -6.84 13.99 -3.47
CA ARG A 61 -5.82 13.93 -2.39
C ARG A 61 -4.68 12.95 -2.66
N LEU A 62 -4.86 12.01 -3.59
CA LEU A 62 -3.83 11.07 -4.05
C LEU A 62 -2.87 11.74 -5.05
N ALA A 63 -3.37 12.66 -5.88
CA ALA A 63 -2.56 13.38 -6.86
C ALA A 63 -1.66 14.45 -6.23
N ASP A 64 -2.15 15.11 -5.16
CA ASP A 64 -1.44 16.22 -4.52
C ASP A 64 -0.23 15.81 -3.66
N ARG A 65 -0.04 14.51 -3.37
CA ARG A 65 1.13 14.01 -2.62
C ARG A 65 2.35 13.69 -3.48
N GLY A 66 2.33 14.04 -4.77
CA GLY A 66 3.48 13.93 -5.67
C GLY A 66 4.65 14.90 -5.41
N GLY A 67 4.67 15.64 -4.28
CA GLY A 67 5.64 16.71 -4.02
C GLY A 67 6.45 16.62 -2.72
N HIS A 68 6.35 15.54 -1.93
CA HIS A 68 7.08 15.42 -0.66
C HIS A 68 7.97 14.18 -0.64
N CYS A 69 8.95 14.18 -1.53
CA CYS A 69 10.22 13.48 -1.33
C CYS A 69 11.34 14.49 -1.60
N ALA A 70 11.80 15.14 -0.54
CA ALA A 70 13.17 15.62 -0.38
C ALA A 70 13.76 14.86 0.81
#